data_AF-A0A2A5AUJ6-F1
#
_entry.id   AF-A0A2A5AUJ6-F1
#
_cell.length_a   1.000
_cell.length_b   1.000
_cell.length_c   1.000
_cell.angle_alpha   90.00
_cell.angle_beta   90.00
_cell.angle_gamma   90.00
#
_symmetry.space_group_name_H-M   'P 1'
#
loop_
_entity.id
_entity.type
_entity.pdbx_description
1 polymer ?
#
loop_
_entity_poly.entity_id
_entity_poly.type
_entity_poly.pdbx_seq_one_letter_code
_entity_poly.pdbx_strand_id
1 'polypeptide(L)'
;MKRNIRSTIDAVLTGLGIGVIFSAVLLATTVTVQIQMFIALFGVLLMEAGIWGLSSKVFPNERRFISLRSEGDNIIGLIRELNSAALARDTGSEDDKRFQATLEKMHSSVKRMSELASEEGKSTSTK
;
A
#
# COMPACT_ATOMS: atom_id res chain seq x y z
N MET A 1 4.76 -6.57 -19.16
CA MET A 1 6.19 -6.21 -19.01
C MET A 1 6.45 -5.49 -17.67
N LYS A 2 6.07 -6.08 -16.51
CA LYS A 2 5.97 -5.35 -15.22
C LYS A 2 6.63 -6.04 -14.00
N ARG A 3 7.32 -7.17 -14.21
CA ARG A 3 8.05 -7.91 -13.15
C ARG A 3 9.48 -7.39 -12.92
N ASN A 4 10.09 -6.74 -13.91
CA ASN A 4 11.55 -6.48 -13.89
C ASN A 4 11.94 -5.21 -13.13
N ILE A 5 11.04 -4.23 -12.94
CA ILE A 5 11.36 -2.98 -12.23
C ILE A 5 11.57 -3.22 -10.72
N ARG A 6 10.85 -4.18 -10.13
CA ARG A 6 10.91 -4.46 -8.67
C ARG A 6 12.21 -5.14 -8.28
N SER A 7 12.58 -6.21 -8.99
CA SER A 7 13.86 -6.87 -8.79
C SER A 7 15.03 -5.94 -9.10
N THR A 8 14.86 -5.00 -10.03
CA THR A 8 15.90 -4.01 -10.35
C THR A 8 16.08 -3.00 -9.22
N ILE A 9 15.00 -2.51 -8.59
CA ILE A 9 15.10 -1.57 -7.46
C ILE A 9 15.73 -2.25 -6.24
N ASP A 10 15.28 -3.45 -5.89
CA ASP A 10 15.82 -4.17 -4.73
C ASP A 10 17.29 -4.58 -4.98
N ALA A 11 17.64 -4.98 -6.20
CA ALA A 11 19.03 -5.27 -6.60
C ALA A 11 19.91 -4.01 -6.62
N VAL A 12 19.38 -2.87 -7.08
CA VAL A 12 20.08 -1.58 -7.06
C VAL A 12 20.31 -1.12 -5.63
N LEU A 13 19.30 -1.23 -4.75
CA LEU A 13 19.40 -0.84 -3.34
C LEU A 13 20.42 -1.70 -2.59
N THR A 14 20.39 -3.01 -2.81
CA THR A 14 21.38 -3.96 -2.26
C THR A 14 22.78 -3.68 -2.80
N GLY A 15 22.90 -3.41 -4.11
CA GLY A 15 24.16 -3.03 -4.75
C GLY A 15 24.72 -1.71 -4.22
N LEU A 16 23.85 -0.73 -3.93
CA LEU A 16 24.21 0.54 -3.30
C LEU A 16 24.74 0.33 -1.88
N GLY A 17 24.07 -0.51 -1.08
CA GLY A 17 24.53 -0.88 0.26
C GLY A 17 25.92 -1.52 0.25
N ILE A 18 26.17 -2.46 -0.68
CA ILE A 18 27.48 -3.07 -0.87
C ILE A 18 28.53 -2.01 -1.25
N GLY A 19 28.21 -1.11 -2.18
CA GLY A 19 29.11 -0.03 -2.61
C GLY A 19 29.47 0.94 -1.48
N VAL A 20 28.51 1.26 -0.61
CA VAL A 20 28.74 2.11 0.57
C VAL A 20 29.66 1.41 1.58
N ILE A 21 29.46 0.12 1.85
CA ILE A 21 30.34 -0.66 2.74
C ILE A 21 31.76 -0.73 2.16
N PHE A 22 31.89 -1.00 0.86
CA PHE A 22 33.18 -1.05 0.19
C PHE A 22 33.91 0.30 0.23
N SER A 23 33.18 1.40 0.03
CA SER A 23 33.73 2.75 0.09
C SER A 23 34.19 3.11 1.51
N ALA A 24 33.46 2.66 2.54
CA ALA A 24 33.85 2.84 3.94
C ALA A 24 35.15 2.09 4.29
N VAL A 25 35.36 0.91 3.70
CA VAL A 25 36.60 0.13 3.86
C VAL A 25 37.77 0.76 3.10
N LEU A 26 37.54 1.25 1.88
CA LEU A 26 38.58 1.91 1.08
C LEU A 26 39.03 3.26 1.69
N LEU A 27 38.11 3.98 2.33
CA LEU A 27 38.38 5.24 3.02
C LEU A 27 38.73 5.06 4.50
N ALA A 28 38.92 3.82 4.97
CA ALA A 28 39.26 3.51 6.37
C ALA A 28 40.59 4.14 6.83
N THR A 29 41.48 4.46 5.90
CA THR A 29 42.78 5.09 6.19
C THR A 29 42.69 6.61 6.32
N THR A 30 41.60 7.23 5.85
CA THR A 30 41.40 8.69 5.85
C THR A 30 40.31 9.15 6.79
N VAL A 31 39.45 8.23 7.25
CA VAL A 31 38.27 8.51 8.08
C VAL A 31 38.49 7.97 9.49
N THR A 32 38.10 8.75 10.50
CA THR A 32 38.19 8.33 11.91
C THR A 32 37.31 7.11 12.18
N VAL A 33 37.80 6.19 13.02
CA VAL A 33 37.16 4.89 13.32
C VAL A 33 35.68 5.02 13.74
N GLN A 34 35.32 6.10 14.43
CA GLN A 34 33.93 6.38 14.80
C GLN A 34 33.02 6.62 13.59
N ILE A 35 33.45 7.43 12.61
CA ILE A 35 32.67 7.72 11.41
C ILE A 35 32.59 6.46 10.53
N GLN A 36 33.67 5.70 10.43
CA GLN A 36 33.70 4.42 9.70
C GLN A 36 32.68 3.43 10.24
N MET A 37 32.54 3.33 11.57
CA MET A 37 31.55 2.48 12.21
C MET A 37 30.12 2.91 11.87
N PHE A 38 29.79 4.21 11.90
CA PHE A 38 28.46 4.70 11.51
C PHE A 38 28.15 4.43 10.03
N ILE A 39 29.12 4.63 9.13
CA ILE A 39 28.94 4.36 7.70
C ILE A 39 28.73 2.86 7.44
N ALA A 40 29.49 1.99 8.12
CA ALA A 40 29.32 0.55 8.01
C ALA A 40 27.93 0.11 8.51
N LEU A 41 27.50 0.63 9.67
CA LEU A 41 26.16 0.37 10.22
C LEU A 41 25.05 0.83 9.27
N PHE A 42 25.21 2.01 8.67
CA PHE A 42 24.27 2.53 7.70
C PHE A 42 24.22 1.68 6.42
N GLY A 43 25.37 1.22 5.94
CA GLY A 43 25.46 0.30 4.79
C GLY A 43 24.78 -1.04 5.05
N VAL A 44 24.93 -1.60 6.25
CA VAL A 44 24.24 -2.83 6.67
C VAL A 44 22.73 -2.62 6.75
N LEU A 45 22.27 -1.49 7.31
CA LEU A 45 20.84 -1.16 7.36
C LEU A 45 20.23 -1.00 5.97
N LEU A 46 20.95 -0.40 5.02
CA LEU A 46 20.51 -0.31 3.62
C LEU A 46 20.43 -1.68 2.96
N MET A 47 21.37 -2.58 3.27
CA MET A 47 21.38 -3.95 2.76
C MET A 47 20.20 -4.77 3.30
N GLU A 48 19.97 -4.74 4.61
CA GLU A 48 18.82 -5.37 5.26
C GLU A 48 17.50 -4.79 4.73
N ALA A 49 17.43 -3.48 4.48
CA ALA A 49 16.24 -2.85 3.91
C ALA A 49 15.92 -3.32 2.48
N GLY A 50 16.94 -3.60 1.67
CA GLY A 50 16.78 -4.22 0.34
C GLY A 50 16.32 -5.68 0.42
N ILE A 51 16.92 -6.47 1.32
CA ILE A 51 16.61 -7.90 1.51
C ILE A 51 15.21 -8.10 2.11
N TRP A 52 14.79 -7.23 3.02
CA TRP A 52 13.43 -7.26 3.61
C TRP A 52 12.35 -6.75 2.65
N GLY A 53 12.72 -6.27 1.46
CA GLY A 53 11.78 -5.79 0.47
C GLY A 53 10.95 -4.61 0.98
N LEU A 54 11.57 -3.64 1.67
CA LEU A 54 10.88 -2.42 2.15
C LEU A 54 10.18 -1.66 1.02
N SER A 55 10.67 -1.79 -0.22
CA SER A 55 9.98 -1.31 -1.43
C SER A 55 8.57 -1.88 -1.59
N SER A 56 8.34 -3.14 -1.23
CA SER A 56 7.02 -3.79 -1.29
C SER A 56 6.03 -3.27 -0.23
N LYS A 57 6.55 -2.74 0.89
CA LYS A 57 5.75 -2.23 2.02
C LYS A 57 5.52 -0.72 1.94
N VAL A 58 6.46 0.03 1.37
CA VAL A 58 6.38 1.50 1.20
C VAL A 58 5.74 1.87 -0.14
N PHE A 59 5.93 1.07 -1.19
CA PHE A 59 5.23 1.19 -2.46
C PHE A 59 4.45 -0.09 -2.76
N PRO A 60 3.37 -0.38 -2.01
CA PRO A 60 2.40 -1.37 -2.42
C PRO A 60 1.80 -0.89 -3.74
N ASN A 61 2.32 -1.41 -4.85
CA ASN A 61 1.81 -1.13 -6.18
C ASN A 61 0.48 -1.88 -6.31
N GLU A 62 -0.57 -1.23 -5.81
CA GLU A 62 -1.99 -1.60 -5.69
C GLU A 62 -2.68 -1.83 -7.04
N ARG A 63 -1.96 -2.35 -8.04
CA ARG A 63 -2.61 -2.90 -9.24
C ARG A 63 -3.32 -4.22 -9.00
N ARG A 64 -3.17 -4.80 -7.81
CA ARG A 64 -3.80 -6.06 -7.40
C ARG A 64 -5.15 -5.90 -6.69
N PHE A 65 -5.49 -4.68 -6.26
CA PHE A 65 -6.73 -4.37 -5.56
C PHE A 65 -7.45 -3.17 -6.19
N ILE A 66 -7.23 -2.86 -7.48
CA ILE A 66 -7.85 -1.69 -8.11
C ILE A 66 -9.37 -1.76 -8.00
N SER A 67 -9.94 -2.95 -8.24
CA SER A 67 -11.38 -3.18 -8.16
C SER A 67 -11.90 -3.05 -6.74
N LEU A 68 -11.22 -3.67 -5.76
CA LEU A 68 -11.61 -3.60 -4.35
C LEU A 68 -11.44 -2.19 -3.77
N ARG A 69 -10.38 -1.48 -4.16
CA ARG A 69 -10.12 -0.08 -3.77
C ARG A 69 -11.13 0.87 -4.40
N SER A 70 -11.47 0.68 -5.67
CA SER A 70 -12.51 1.45 -6.36
C SER A 70 -13.88 1.26 -5.68
N GLU A 71 -14.21 0.04 -5.26
CA GLU A 71 -15.46 -0.20 -4.49
C GLU A 71 -15.35 0.38 -3.07
N GLY A 72 -14.16 0.40 -2.47
CA GLY A 72 -13.85 1.09 -1.20
C GLY A 72 -14.16 2.59 -1.26
N ASP A 73 -13.66 3.26 -2.28
CA ASP A 73 -13.92 4.69 -2.51
C ASP A 73 -15.42 4.96 -2.76
N ASN A 74 -16.11 4.04 -3.44
CA ASN A 74 -17.56 4.11 -3.63
C ASN A 74 -18.33 4.02 -2.30
N ILE A 75 -17.94 3.12 -1.39
CA ILE A 75 -18.56 3.02 -0.05
C ILE A 75 -18.36 4.29 0.77
N ILE A 76 -17.20 4.94 0.68
CA ILE A 76 -16.94 6.21 1.38
C ILE A 76 -17.90 7.31 0.86
N GLY A 77 -18.17 7.32 -0.44
CA GLY A 77 -19.20 8.19 -1.03
C GLY A 77 -20.59 7.91 -0.47
N LEU A 78 -20.99 6.63 -0.42
CA LEU A 78 -22.30 6.21 0.09
C LEU A 78 -22.48 6.54 1.58
N ILE A 79 -21.43 6.45 2.40
CA ILE A 79 -21.47 6.85 3.82
C ILE A 79 -21.80 8.34 3.96
N ARG A 80 -21.20 9.19 3.11
CA ARG A 80 -21.48 10.63 3.11
C ARG A 80 -22.91 10.94 2.66
N GLU A 81 -23.39 10.22 1.64
CA GLU A 81 -24.78 10.35 1.16
C GLU A 81 -25.80 9.83 2.17
N LEU A 82 -25.45 8.79 2.93
CA LEU A 82 -26.30 8.27 4.00
C LEU A 82 -26.40 9.28 5.14
N ASN A 83 -25.28 9.90 5.50
CA ASN A 83 -25.23 10.93 6.54
C ASN A 83 -26.03 12.18 6.14
N SER A 84 -25.91 12.64 4.89
CA SER A 84 -26.72 13.76 4.41
C SER A 84 -28.22 13.42 4.36
N ALA A 85 -28.58 12.21 3.93
CA ALA A 85 -29.97 11.74 3.94
C ALA A 85 -30.52 11.61 5.38
N ALA A 86 -29.70 11.16 6.34
CA ALA A 86 -30.09 11.06 7.74
C ALA A 86 -30.33 12.45 8.36
N LEU A 87 -29.46 13.41 8.08
CA LEU A 87 -29.62 14.80 8.52
C LEU A 87 -30.86 15.45 7.91
N ALA A 88 -31.12 15.21 6.62
CA ALA A 88 -32.30 15.73 5.92
C ALA A 88 -33.62 15.13 6.44
N ARG A 89 -33.60 13.84 6.82
CA ARG A 89 -34.71 13.17 7.49
C ARG A 89 -34.99 13.79 8.86
N ASP A 90 -33.95 14.02 9.64
CA ASP A 90 -34.06 14.59 11.00
C ASP A 90 -34.56 16.05 10.98
N THR A 91 -34.22 16.81 9.94
CA THR A 91 -34.72 18.18 9.72
C THR A 91 -36.09 18.25 9.05
N GLY A 92 -36.72 17.11 8.75
CA GLY A 92 -38.05 17.03 8.12
C GLY A 92 -38.10 17.54 6.69
N SER A 93 -36.94 17.68 6.03
CA SER A 93 -36.79 18.32 4.72
C SER A 93 -36.88 17.35 3.54
N GLU A 94 -36.76 16.03 3.76
CA GLU A 94 -36.79 15.04 2.68
C GLU A 94 -37.28 13.66 3.12
N ASP A 95 -37.88 12.95 2.16
CA ASP A 95 -38.64 11.70 2.29
C ASP A 95 -37.71 10.51 2.63
N ASP A 96 -38.13 9.66 3.58
CA ASP A 96 -37.44 8.44 4.05
C ASP A 96 -36.89 7.55 2.92
N LYS A 97 -37.48 7.66 1.73
CA LYS A 97 -37.07 6.99 0.49
C LYS A 97 -35.60 7.21 0.12
N ARG A 98 -35.07 8.42 0.29
CA ARG A 98 -33.67 8.71 -0.07
C ARG A 98 -32.70 8.01 0.88
N PHE A 99 -33.02 7.98 2.16
CA PHE A 99 -32.27 7.24 3.18
C PHE A 99 -32.29 5.74 2.90
N GLN A 100 -33.47 5.16 2.63
CA GLN A 100 -33.61 3.74 2.32
C GLN A 100 -32.89 3.34 1.02
N ALA A 101 -32.98 4.16 -0.03
CA ALA A 101 -32.28 3.91 -1.29
C ALA A 101 -30.75 3.92 -1.11
N THR A 102 -30.21 4.82 -0.28
CA THR A 102 -28.77 4.85 0.01
C THR A 102 -28.34 3.65 0.86
N LEU A 103 -29.15 3.21 1.82
CA LEU A 103 -28.90 1.98 2.58
C LEU A 103 -28.83 0.74 1.66
N GLU A 104 -29.77 0.60 0.72
CA GLU A 104 -29.79 -0.52 -0.22
C GLU A 104 -28.54 -0.55 -1.11
N LYS A 105 -28.08 0.62 -1.56
CA LYS A 105 -26.82 0.77 -2.31
C LYS A 105 -25.60 0.37 -1.47
N MET A 106 -25.57 0.70 -0.18
CA MET A 106 -24.50 0.27 0.72
C MET A 106 -24.46 -1.24 0.89
N HIS A 107 -25.60 -1.89 1.13
CA HIS A 107 -25.68 -3.35 1.21
C HIS A 107 -25.18 -4.03 -0.08
N SER A 108 -25.58 -3.49 -1.23
CA SER A 108 -25.13 -3.98 -2.54
C SER A 108 -23.62 -3.79 -2.74
N SER A 109 -23.04 -2.69 -2.26
CA SER A 109 -21.60 -2.44 -2.33
C SER A 109 -20.80 -3.40 -1.46
N VAL A 110 -21.24 -3.65 -0.22
CA VAL A 110 -20.63 -4.65 0.67
C VAL A 110 -20.67 -6.05 0.04
N LYS A 111 -21.77 -6.41 -0.62
CA LYS A 111 -21.88 -7.68 -1.35
C LYS A 111 -20.84 -7.76 -2.47
N ARG A 112 -20.70 -6.73 -3.30
CA ARG A 112 -19.67 -6.67 -4.35
C ARG A 112 -18.24 -6.75 -3.79
N MET A 113 -17.97 -6.11 -2.66
CA MET A 113 -16.66 -6.25 -1.99
C MET A 113 -16.37 -7.70 -1.59
N SER A 114 -17.37 -8.41 -1.08
CA SER A 114 -17.20 -9.83 -0.71
C SER A 114 -16.92 -10.72 -1.93
N GLU A 115 -17.57 -10.42 -3.05
CA GLU A 115 -17.38 -11.14 -4.33
C GLU A 115 -15.98 -10.87 -4.89
N LEU A 116 -15.57 -9.60 -4.95
CA LEU A 116 -14.23 -9.19 -5.38
C LEU A 116 -13.13 -9.81 -4.51
N ALA A 117 -13.33 -9.84 -3.18
CA ALA A 117 -12.38 -10.48 -2.27
C ALA A 117 -12.31 -12.01 -2.46
N SER A 118 -13.43 -12.67 -2.77
CA SER A 118 -13.51 -14.12 -3.00
C SER A 118 -12.89 -14.53 -4.34
N GLU A 119 -13.12 -13.75 -5.40
CA GLU A 119 -12.56 -13.99 -6.73
C GLU A 119 -11.03 -13.83 -6.75
N GLU A 120 -10.52 -12.83 -6.04
CA GLU A 120 -9.08 -12.62 -5.88
C GLU A 120 -8.41 -13.67 -4.97
N GLY A 121 -9.11 -14.16 -3.94
CA GLY A 121 -8.67 -15.29 -3.11
C GLY A 121 -8.53 -16.61 -3.87
N LYS A 122 -9.41 -16.86 -4.85
CA LYS A 122 -9.30 -18.02 -5.76
C LYS A 122 -8.14 -17.88 -6.74
N SER A 123 -7.89 -16.68 -7.27
CA SER A 123 -6.77 -16.43 -8.21
C SER A 123 -5.38 -16.70 -7.60
N THR A 124 -5.28 -16.68 -6.27
CA THR A 124 -4.03 -16.91 -5.52
C THR A 124 -3.86 -18.35 -5.04
N SER A 125 -4.91 -19.18 -5.06
CA SER A 125 -4.84 -20.59 -4.67
C SER A 125 -4.50 -21.55 -5.83
N THR A 126 -4.50 -21.07 -7.08
CA THR A 126 -4.23 -21.87 -8.29
C THR A 126 -2.81 -21.69 -8.84
N LYS A 127 -1.88 -21.20 -8.03
CA LYS A 127 -0.45 -21.08 -8.35
C LYS A 127 0.40 -21.71 -7.26
#